data_AF-A0A7X5QLW9-F1
#
_entry.id   AF-A0A7X5QLW9-F1
#
_cell.length_a   1.000
_cell.length_b   1.000
_cell.length_c   1.000
_cell.angle_alpha   90.00
_cell.angle_beta   90.00
_cell.angle_gamma   90.00
#
_symmetry.space_group_name_H-M   'P 1'
#
loop_
_entity.id
_entity.type
_entity.pdbx_description
1 polymer ?
#
loop_
_entity_poly.entity_id
_entity_poly.type
_entity_poly.pdbx_seq_one_letter_code
_entity_poly.pdbx_strand_id
1 'polypeptide(L)'
;MLNAPIIRFTILLNCLFFYPSLALADEDTGRRLWNNVQRNLQEQEKEIITDETVNENTDHLSIVLNGQTFSVENNVNEVGQALYLSINHQQVKDVERFLLMYQKLPGHDMQLVHFAQANLARSQGNLVAAEQHYQAILHQQPDFTRAKLELARVYYENQKNKEAGLLFNEISAANHDNENKLPPAVIKNITSYQDAIELRNAWRGSFAVGYIFNDNTNMSPNKPPVCQKYAENGSCIAERELPLAKKANGISYDATLRKIYQLSGHHGISLRSMTYGESYRHHSEENENTTSAYLGYNYKAQKNDFLIGPIIEFNHVGNHSRYRTTGVKTEWMNILSKNLALNLEGEYKQFRYHKLYNHNDGNMTSVYATLSYYLTDQTITFTGGDWVNKTSVEKADDYQQKGIRAGISTQLYPGINAVVFTALRQRQFGDYSMPLSARRKDNEQLYSAILSMPKFDVFGLTPVITYRYRKNNSNVDWLYSYSKNEVLIKFEKYF
;
A
#
# COMPACT_ATOMS: atom_id res chain seq x y z
N MET A 1 -25.86 -28.94 -67.45
CA MET A 1 -25.94 -30.14 -66.60
C MET A 1 -24.55 -30.76 -66.60
N LEU A 2 -23.77 -30.49 -65.54
CA LEU A 2 -23.52 -31.35 -64.35
C LEU A 2 -22.34 -32.29 -64.63
N ASN A 3 -21.30 -32.44 -63.81
CA ASN A 3 -20.81 -31.75 -62.62
C ASN A 3 -19.39 -32.32 -62.42
N ALA A 4 -18.34 -31.48 -62.39
CA ALA A 4 -17.00 -31.90 -61.97
C ALA A 4 -16.76 -31.35 -60.55
N PRO A 5 -16.31 -32.18 -59.59
CA PRO A 5 -16.13 -31.71 -58.22
C PRO A 5 -14.88 -30.84 -58.13
N ILE A 6 -15.09 -29.55 -57.88
CA ILE A 6 -14.04 -28.63 -57.45
C ILE A 6 -13.66 -29.02 -56.03
N ILE A 7 -12.54 -29.74 -55.89
CA ILE A 7 -11.92 -30.03 -54.62
C ILE A 7 -11.41 -28.69 -54.06
N ARG A 8 -12.18 -28.08 -53.17
CA ARG A 8 -11.72 -26.95 -52.35
C ARG A 8 -10.72 -27.49 -51.33
N PHE A 9 -9.44 -27.32 -51.62
CA PHE A 9 -8.39 -27.48 -50.62
C PHE A 9 -8.46 -26.31 -49.64
N THR A 10 -9.28 -26.46 -48.61
CA THR A 10 -9.24 -25.61 -47.43
C THR A 10 -7.97 -25.99 -46.68
N ILE A 11 -6.88 -25.25 -46.90
CA ILE A 11 -5.71 -25.34 -46.02
C ILE A 11 -6.13 -24.71 -44.70
N LEU A 12 -6.70 -25.55 -43.82
CA LEU A 12 -6.76 -25.32 -42.38
C LEU A 12 -5.30 -25.34 -41.90
N LEU A 13 -4.63 -24.20 -42.05
CA LEU A 13 -3.42 -23.92 -41.31
C LEU A 13 -3.86 -23.97 -39.86
N ASN A 14 -3.54 -25.06 -39.17
CA ASN A 14 -3.75 -25.22 -37.74
C ASN A 14 -3.32 -23.91 -37.08
N CYS A 15 -4.30 -23.18 -36.57
CA CYS A 15 -4.08 -22.05 -35.70
C CYS A 15 -3.22 -22.57 -34.56
N LEU A 16 -1.91 -22.33 -34.64
CA LEU A 16 -1.13 -22.09 -33.44
C LEU A 16 -1.97 -21.08 -32.66
N PHE A 17 -2.52 -21.52 -31.54
CA PHE A 17 -3.22 -20.68 -30.60
C PHE A 17 -2.22 -19.63 -30.10
N PHE A 18 -2.01 -18.58 -30.90
CA PHE A 18 -1.43 -17.33 -30.45
C PHE A 18 -2.49 -16.75 -29.52
N TYR A 19 -2.49 -17.17 -28.27
CA TYR A 19 -3.19 -16.45 -27.21
C TYR A 19 -2.56 -15.05 -27.18
N PRO A 20 -3.28 -14.00 -27.62
CA PRO A 20 -2.71 -12.67 -27.78
C PRO A 20 -2.44 -11.99 -26.42
N SER A 21 -2.85 -12.61 -25.31
CA SER A 21 -2.76 -12.07 -23.96
C SER A 21 -1.59 -12.68 -23.16
N LEU A 22 -0.35 -12.39 -23.55
CA LEU A 22 0.77 -12.42 -22.58
C LEU A 22 0.71 -11.16 -21.69
N ALA A 23 -0.47 -10.89 -21.12
CA ALA A 23 -0.60 -9.93 -20.04
C ALA A 23 0.09 -10.52 -18.80
N LEU A 24 1.06 -9.79 -18.25
CA LEU A 24 1.57 -10.11 -16.92
C LEU A 24 0.48 -9.82 -15.89
N ALA A 25 0.73 -10.27 -14.66
CA ALA A 25 -0.11 -9.95 -13.52
C ALA A 25 -0.43 -8.44 -13.45
N ASP A 26 -1.67 -8.10 -13.11
CA ASP A 26 -2.12 -6.71 -12.98
C ASP A 26 -1.52 -6.07 -11.72
N GLU A 27 -0.30 -5.56 -11.83
CA GLU A 27 0.43 -5.00 -10.70
C GLU A 27 -0.28 -3.81 -10.02
N ASP A 28 -1.13 -3.08 -10.75
CA ASP A 28 -1.94 -2.00 -10.18
C ASP A 28 -2.94 -2.54 -9.16
N THR A 29 -3.55 -3.69 -9.44
CA THR A 29 -4.42 -4.38 -8.50
C THR A 29 -3.65 -4.82 -7.27
N GLY A 30 -2.49 -5.47 -7.44
CA GLY A 30 -1.66 -5.91 -6.31
C GLY A 30 -1.20 -4.77 -5.39
N ARG A 31 -0.69 -3.65 -5.95
CA ARG A 31 -0.29 -2.47 -5.18
C ARG A 31 -1.47 -1.82 -4.46
N ARG A 32 -2.61 -1.69 -5.13
CA ARG A 32 -3.83 -1.15 -4.53
C ARG A 32 -4.28 -1.97 -3.32
N LEU A 33 -4.29 -3.30 -3.44
CA LEU A 33 -4.69 -4.18 -2.35
C LEU A 33 -3.79 -3.97 -1.11
N TRP A 34 -2.47 -3.86 -1.29
CA TRP A 34 -1.57 -3.55 -0.17
C TRP A 34 -1.81 -2.18 0.45
N ASN A 35 -2.01 -1.16 -0.38
CA ASN A 35 -2.28 0.20 0.09
C ASN A 35 -3.59 0.28 0.87
N ASN A 36 -4.62 -0.46 0.45
CA ASN A 36 -5.90 -0.53 1.16
C ASN A 36 -5.75 -1.16 2.54
N VAL A 37 -5.04 -2.29 2.65
CA VAL A 37 -4.78 -2.95 3.95
C VAL A 37 -4.02 -2.02 4.89
N GLN A 38 -3.01 -1.29 4.41
CA GLN A 38 -2.26 -0.35 5.25
C GLN A 38 -3.12 0.84 5.69
N ARG A 39 -3.96 1.38 4.80
CA ARG A 39 -4.88 2.47 5.15
C ARG A 39 -5.90 2.03 6.20
N ASN A 40 -6.51 0.86 6.00
CA ASN A 40 -7.49 0.32 6.95
C ASN A 40 -6.86 0.11 8.34
N LEU A 41 -5.61 -0.36 8.41
CA LEU A 41 -4.87 -0.45 9.66
C LEU A 41 -4.69 0.92 10.33
N GLN A 42 -4.29 1.94 9.56
CA GLN A 42 -4.12 3.30 10.07
C GLN A 42 -5.44 3.92 10.55
N GLU A 43 -6.55 3.65 9.86
CA GLU A 43 -7.89 4.12 10.25
C GLU A 43 -8.32 3.48 11.58
N GLN A 44 -8.21 2.16 11.72
CA GLN A 44 -8.54 1.46 12.99
C GLN A 44 -7.64 1.89 14.15
N GLU A 45 -6.36 2.13 13.89
CA GLU A 45 -5.42 2.61 14.90
C GLU A 45 -5.80 4.01 15.43
N LYS A 46 -6.23 4.92 14.53
CA LYS A 46 -6.73 6.24 14.91
C LYS A 46 -8.02 6.19 15.73
N GLU A 47 -8.86 5.17 15.56
CA GLU A 47 -10.07 4.99 16.38
C GLU A 47 -9.75 4.52 17.80
N ILE A 48 -8.67 3.75 17.98
CA ILE A 48 -8.21 3.26 19.29
C ILE A 48 -7.54 4.38 20.10
N ILE A 49 -6.73 5.20 19.45
CA ILE A 49 -5.98 6.29 20.09
C ILE A 49 -6.66 7.62 19.80
N THR A 50 -7.33 8.15 20.82
CA THR A 50 -7.83 9.53 20.78
C THR A 50 -6.69 10.47 21.18
N ASP A 51 -6.31 11.37 20.28
CA ASP A 51 -5.32 12.40 20.57
C ASP A 51 -5.82 13.30 21.72
N GLU A 52 -4.97 13.46 22.75
CA GLU A 52 -5.17 14.47 23.78
C GLU A 52 -4.99 15.86 23.15
N THR A 53 -6.05 16.66 23.14
CA THR A 53 -6.08 18.02 22.60
C THR A 53 -5.04 18.94 23.26
N VAL A 54 -4.16 19.54 22.44
CA VAL A 54 -3.18 20.56 22.86
C VAL A 54 -3.89 21.93 22.95
N ASN A 55 -3.89 22.56 24.13
CA ASN A 55 -4.40 23.92 24.33
C ASN A 55 -3.29 24.95 24.11
N GLU A 56 -3.53 25.95 23.25
CA GLU A 56 -2.62 27.09 23.02
C GLU A 56 -3.20 28.39 23.61
N ASN A 57 -2.55 28.99 24.61
CA ASN A 57 -2.65 30.43 24.98
C ASN A 57 -1.55 30.79 26.01
N THR A 58 -0.80 31.89 25.81
CA THR A 58 0.28 32.33 26.75
C THR A 58 0.53 33.85 26.81
N ASP A 59 0.93 34.32 28.01
CA ASP A 59 1.45 35.66 28.36
C ASP A 59 2.72 35.52 29.27
N HIS A 60 3.48 36.59 29.50
CA HIS A 60 4.95 36.55 29.69
C HIS A 60 5.49 36.17 31.08
N LEU A 61 4.68 36.21 32.15
CA LEU A 61 5.10 35.86 33.52
C LEU A 61 4.02 35.12 34.31
N SER A 62 3.14 34.44 33.57
CA SER A 62 2.04 33.71 34.16
C SER A 62 1.79 32.39 33.45
N ILE A 63 1.38 31.39 34.23
CA ILE A 63 0.80 30.16 33.69
C ILE A 63 -0.72 30.29 33.72
N VAL A 64 -1.37 30.03 32.60
CA VAL A 64 -2.84 29.96 32.54
C VAL A 64 -3.25 28.51 32.73
N LEU A 65 -3.80 28.19 33.90
CA LEU A 65 -4.34 26.86 34.19
C LEU A 65 -5.85 26.96 34.30
N ASN A 66 -6.58 26.23 33.46
CA ASN A 66 -8.05 26.24 33.43
C ASN A 66 -8.66 27.66 33.34
N GLY A 67 -8.01 28.57 32.62
CA GLY A 67 -8.46 29.96 32.44
C GLY A 67 -8.07 30.92 33.58
N GLN A 68 -7.31 30.47 34.58
CA GLN A 68 -6.79 31.31 35.67
C GLN A 68 -5.29 31.58 35.50
N THR A 69 -4.91 32.85 35.68
CA THR A 69 -3.53 33.34 35.53
C THR A 69 -2.82 33.30 36.89
N PHE A 70 -1.75 32.52 37.00
CA PHE A 70 -0.89 32.46 38.20
C PHE A 70 0.43 33.16 37.93
N SER A 71 0.84 34.10 38.80
CA SER A 71 2.18 34.72 38.74
C SER A 71 3.24 33.73 39.17
N VAL A 72 4.40 33.75 38.52
CA VAL A 72 5.56 32.89 38.84
C VAL A 72 6.74 33.75 39.23
N GLU A 73 7.22 33.65 40.47
CA GLU A 73 8.42 34.33 40.92
C GLU A 73 9.69 33.66 40.36
N ASN A 74 10.75 34.44 40.15
CA ASN A 74 12.01 33.96 39.59
C ASN A 74 12.91 33.28 40.63
N ASN A 75 12.42 32.19 41.22
CA ASN A 75 13.16 31.35 42.16
C ASN A 75 13.06 29.86 41.77
N VAL A 76 13.98 29.03 42.26
CA VAL A 76 14.12 27.63 41.79
C VAL A 76 12.85 26.81 42.05
N ASN A 77 12.14 27.05 43.15
CA ASN A 77 10.95 26.28 43.50
C ASN A 77 9.77 26.67 42.59
N GLU A 78 9.50 27.97 42.44
CA GLU A 78 8.37 28.45 41.65
C GLU A 78 8.55 28.22 40.15
N VAL A 79 9.75 28.49 39.62
CA VAL A 79 10.04 28.21 38.21
C VAL A 79 10.03 26.69 37.95
N GLY A 80 10.52 25.88 38.89
CA GLY A 80 10.44 24.42 38.79
C GLY A 80 9.01 23.90 38.81
N GLN A 81 8.16 24.40 39.70
CA GLN A 81 6.74 24.04 39.76
C GLN A 81 6.00 24.48 38.50
N ALA A 82 6.24 25.71 38.01
CA ALA A 82 5.67 26.21 36.78
C ALA A 82 6.08 25.33 35.59
N LEU A 83 7.36 24.99 35.47
CA LEU A 83 7.87 24.08 34.44
C LEU A 83 7.17 22.71 34.49
N TYR A 84 7.05 22.10 35.66
CA TYR A 84 6.38 20.81 35.83
C TYR A 84 4.88 20.88 35.45
N LEU A 85 4.19 21.95 35.86
CA LEU A 85 2.78 22.16 35.50
C LEU A 85 2.62 22.39 33.99
N SER A 86 3.49 23.19 33.35
CA SER A 86 3.47 23.39 31.91
C SER A 86 3.68 22.09 31.13
N ILE A 87 4.52 21.18 31.63
CA ILE A 87 4.67 19.84 31.05
C ILE A 87 3.34 19.06 31.15
N ASN A 88 2.73 19.01 32.34
CA ASN A 88 1.49 18.26 32.56
C ASN A 88 0.32 18.81 31.74
N HIS A 89 0.30 20.11 31.48
CA HIS A 89 -0.71 20.78 30.66
C HIS A 89 -0.33 20.88 29.18
N GLN A 90 0.79 20.26 28.77
CA GLN A 90 1.26 20.23 27.38
C GLN A 90 1.46 21.63 26.77
N GLN A 91 1.82 22.61 27.60
CA GLN A 91 2.06 24.00 27.19
C GLN A 91 3.48 24.16 26.65
N VAL A 92 3.72 23.70 25.42
CA VAL A 92 5.07 23.61 24.82
C VAL A 92 5.86 24.91 24.93
N LYS A 93 5.22 26.07 24.64
CA LYS A 93 5.88 27.39 24.73
C LYS A 93 6.29 27.75 26.16
N ASP A 94 5.47 27.41 27.15
CA ASP A 94 5.80 27.64 28.56
C ASP A 94 6.89 26.67 29.04
N VAL A 95 6.87 25.42 28.57
CA VAL A 95 7.97 24.46 28.83
C VAL A 95 9.29 25.02 28.30
N GLU A 96 9.33 25.51 27.06
CA GLU A 96 10.54 26.13 26.49
C GLU A 96 11.02 27.32 27.33
N ARG A 97 10.11 28.25 27.67
CA ARG A 97 10.46 29.46 28.42
C ARG A 97 10.93 29.13 29.84
N PHE A 98 10.15 28.36 30.60
CA PHE A 98 10.48 28.05 31.99
C PHE A 98 11.71 27.16 32.10
N LEU A 99 11.95 26.25 31.15
CA LEU A 99 13.18 25.45 31.10
C LEU A 99 14.43 26.34 30.97
N LEU A 100 14.40 27.33 30.07
CA LEU A 100 15.50 28.30 29.90
C LEU A 100 15.79 29.12 31.15
N MET A 101 14.76 29.45 31.93
CA MET A 101 14.91 30.13 33.22
C MET A 101 15.45 29.18 34.29
N TYR A 102 14.86 27.99 34.40
CA TYR A 102 15.18 27.00 35.42
C TYR A 102 16.65 26.58 35.39
N GLN A 103 17.20 26.33 34.20
CA GLN A 103 18.60 25.94 34.00
C GLN A 103 19.62 27.00 34.47
N LYS A 104 19.22 28.27 34.57
CA LYS A 104 20.10 29.37 35.02
C LYS A 104 20.10 29.52 36.55
N LEU A 105 19.13 28.91 37.24
CA LEU A 105 19.00 29.02 38.68
C LEU A 105 19.96 28.04 39.37
N PRO A 106 20.71 28.48 40.40
CA PRO A 106 21.58 27.58 41.16
C PRO A 106 20.74 26.55 41.91
N GLY A 107 21.19 25.30 41.92
CA GLY A 107 20.51 24.21 42.63
C GLY A 107 19.27 23.64 41.93
N HIS A 108 19.09 23.91 40.63
CA HIS A 108 18.01 23.30 39.85
C HIS A 108 18.17 21.79 39.75
N ASP A 109 17.05 21.08 39.69
CA ASP A 109 16.99 19.63 39.57
C ASP A 109 17.25 19.20 38.12
N MET A 110 18.33 18.45 37.92
CA MET A 110 18.70 17.89 36.61
C MET A 110 17.68 16.88 36.08
N GLN A 111 16.93 16.19 36.93
CA GLN A 111 15.88 15.28 36.48
C GLN A 111 14.71 16.03 35.87
N LEU A 112 14.26 17.13 36.48
CA LEU A 112 13.23 18.00 35.90
C LEU A 112 13.69 18.62 34.57
N VAL A 113 14.99 18.96 34.44
CA VAL A 113 15.57 19.41 33.17
C VAL A 113 15.45 18.32 32.10
N HIS A 114 15.86 17.08 32.39
CA HIS A 114 15.71 15.97 31.45
C HIS A 114 14.24 15.69 31.12
N PHE A 115 13.34 15.77 32.10
CA PHE A 115 11.92 15.55 31.89
C PHE A 115 11.31 16.60 30.96
N ALA A 116 11.65 17.88 31.15
CA ALA A 116 11.26 18.97 30.26
C ALA A 116 11.83 18.80 28.84
N GLN A 117 13.12 18.49 28.72
CA GLN A 117 13.78 18.25 27.44
C GLN A 117 13.17 17.07 26.69
N ALA A 118 12.81 15.99 27.39
CA ALA A 118 12.18 14.83 26.79
C ALA A 118 10.80 15.17 26.20
N ASN A 119 9.97 15.89 26.96
CA ASN A 119 8.66 16.33 26.50
C ASN A 119 8.74 17.29 25.31
N LEU A 120 9.69 18.23 25.34
CA LEU A 120 9.93 19.16 24.25
C LEU A 120 10.44 18.45 22.98
N ALA A 121 11.38 17.51 23.13
CA ALA A 121 11.87 16.70 22.02
C ALA A 121 10.74 15.88 21.39
N ARG A 122 9.87 15.29 22.21
CA ARG A 122 8.68 14.54 21.76
C ARG A 122 7.70 15.44 20.99
N SER A 123 7.37 16.64 21.51
CA SER A 123 6.45 17.57 20.83
C SER A 123 7.00 18.08 19.49
N GLN A 124 8.33 18.15 19.35
CA GLN A 124 9.00 18.49 18.09
C GLN A 124 9.13 17.29 17.13
N GLY A 125 8.72 16.09 17.54
CA GLY A 125 8.87 14.85 16.77
C GLY A 125 10.30 14.28 16.77
N ASN A 126 11.20 14.81 17.62
CA ASN A 126 12.53 14.24 17.84
C ASN A 126 12.45 13.12 18.89
N LEU A 127 11.83 12.00 18.48
CA LEU A 127 11.58 10.86 19.37
C LEU A 127 12.87 10.18 19.87
N VAL A 128 13.97 10.28 19.11
CA VAL A 128 15.27 9.74 19.53
C VAL A 128 15.83 10.53 20.71
N ALA A 129 15.80 11.86 20.67
CA ALA A 129 16.24 12.68 21.80
C ALA A 129 15.30 12.54 23.01
N ALA A 130 13.99 12.44 22.77
CA ALA A 130 13.01 12.19 23.84
C ALA A 130 13.30 10.87 24.58
N GLU A 131 13.56 9.80 23.84
CA GLU A 131 13.95 8.49 24.37
C GLU A 131 15.21 8.59 25.24
N GLN A 132 16.26 9.24 24.74
CA GLN A 132 17.52 9.39 25.48
C GLN A 132 17.33 10.11 26.81
N HIS A 133 16.56 11.19 26.83
CA HIS A 133 16.29 11.93 28.06
C HIS A 133 15.46 11.13 29.06
N TYR A 134 14.41 10.42 28.63
CA TYR A 134 13.65 9.57 29.53
C TYR A 134 14.47 8.39 30.07
N GLN A 135 15.31 7.78 29.24
CA GLN A 135 16.23 6.72 29.68
C GLN A 135 17.24 7.25 30.71
N ALA A 136 17.74 8.47 30.55
CA ALA A 136 18.65 9.10 31.52
C ALA A 136 17.98 9.27 32.90
N ILE A 137 16.70 9.66 32.92
CA ILE A 137 15.92 9.76 34.17
C ILE A 137 15.76 8.39 34.81
N LEU A 138 15.34 7.37 34.04
CA LEU A 138 15.09 6.03 34.55
C LEU A 138 16.38 5.27 34.95
N HIS A 139 17.54 5.68 34.42
CA HIS A 139 18.82 5.16 34.90
C HIS A 139 19.13 5.60 36.33
N GLN A 140 18.74 6.82 36.70
CA GLN A 140 18.94 7.36 38.06
C GLN A 140 17.81 6.96 39.01
N GLN A 141 16.56 6.99 38.54
CA GLN A 141 15.37 6.64 39.30
C GLN A 141 14.52 5.62 38.54
N PRO A 142 14.88 4.32 38.64
CA PRO A 142 14.19 3.25 37.91
C PRO A 142 12.71 3.15 38.22
N ASP A 143 12.24 3.62 39.38
CA ASP A 143 10.83 3.53 39.80
C ASP A 143 10.00 4.78 39.46
N PHE A 144 10.54 5.72 38.68
CA PHE A 144 9.80 6.93 38.31
C PHE A 144 8.72 6.63 37.26
N THR A 145 7.53 6.24 37.73
CA THR A 145 6.40 5.80 36.90
C THR A 145 6.00 6.80 35.82
N ARG A 146 6.07 8.12 36.09
CA ARG A 146 5.73 9.15 35.10
C ARG A 146 6.69 9.12 33.91
N ALA A 147 7.99 8.98 34.13
CA ALA A 147 8.96 8.84 33.04
C ALA A 147 8.82 7.50 32.29
N LYS A 148 8.48 6.40 32.99
CA LYS A 148 8.17 5.12 32.32
C LYS A 148 6.99 5.24 31.36
N LEU A 149 5.91 5.89 31.79
CA LEU A 149 4.73 6.11 30.96
C LEU A 149 5.06 6.89 29.69
N GLU A 150 5.77 8.01 29.82
CA GLU A 150 6.13 8.82 28.65
C GLU A 150 7.17 8.13 27.76
N LEU A 151 8.12 7.36 28.32
CA LEU A 151 9.03 6.54 27.52
C LEU A 151 8.28 5.46 26.72
N ALA A 152 7.28 4.80 27.33
CA ALA A 152 6.45 3.82 26.65
C ALA A 152 5.69 4.45 25.47
N ARG A 153 5.18 5.67 25.68
CA ARG A 153 4.55 6.48 24.62
C ARG A 153 5.53 6.85 23.51
N VAL A 154 6.74 7.30 23.84
CA VAL A 154 7.81 7.58 22.84
C VAL A 154 8.18 6.33 22.05
N TYR A 155 8.31 5.17 22.71
CA TYR A 155 8.56 3.90 22.01
C TYR A 155 7.42 3.57 21.06
N TYR A 156 6.16 3.73 21.48
CA TYR A 156 5.00 3.50 20.63
C TYR A 156 4.96 4.44 19.42
N GLU A 157 5.14 5.75 19.63
CA GLU A 157 5.16 6.78 18.58
C GLU A 157 6.31 6.54 17.58
N ASN A 158 7.44 6.02 18.06
CA ASN A 158 8.60 5.69 17.24
C ASN A 158 8.57 4.27 16.67
N GLN A 159 7.45 3.55 16.78
CA GLN A 159 7.26 2.19 16.23
C GLN A 159 8.15 1.10 16.88
N LYS A 160 8.71 1.36 18.07
CA LYS A 160 9.37 0.36 18.93
C LYS A 160 8.34 -0.42 19.75
N ASN A 161 7.49 -1.15 19.03
CA ASN A 161 6.26 -1.75 19.59
C ASN A 161 6.53 -2.78 20.70
N LYS A 162 7.63 -3.53 20.60
CA LYS A 162 8.00 -4.53 21.60
C LYS A 162 8.38 -3.86 22.92
N GLU A 163 9.25 -2.86 22.86
CA GLU A 163 9.70 -2.10 24.02
C GLU A 163 8.55 -1.32 24.67
N ALA A 164 7.69 -0.69 23.87
CA ALA A 164 6.49 -0.02 24.36
C ALA A 164 5.57 -1.00 25.12
N GLY A 165 5.29 -2.16 24.52
CA GLY A 165 4.43 -3.18 25.14
C GLY A 165 5.00 -3.73 26.44
N LEU A 166 6.32 -4.00 26.48
CA LEU A 166 6.98 -4.44 27.71
C LEU A 166 6.83 -3.42 28.84
N LEU A 167 7.05 -2.13 28.55
CA LEU A 167 7.00 -1.08 29.55
C LEU A 167 5.55 -0.80 30.02
N PHE A 168 4.57 -0.82 29.11
CA PHE A 168 3.15 -0.74 29.51
C PHE A 168 2.71 -1.91 30.38
N ASN A 169 3.17 -3.13 30.08
CA ASN A 169 2.88 -4.32 30.89
C ASN A 169 3.53 -4.23 32.27
N GLU A 170 4.78 -3.76 32.35
CA GLU A 170 5.49 -3.53 33.62
C GLU A 170 4.73 -2.53 34.50
N ILE A 171 4.31 -1.38 33.94
CA ILE A 171 3.54 -0.36 34.66
C ILE A 171 2.19 -0.92 35.13
N SER A 172 1.51 -1.71 34.28
CA SER A 172 0.24 -2.34 34.62
C SER A 172 0.36 -3.35 35.76
N ALA A 173 1.42 -4.17 35.74
CA ALA A 173 1.72 -5.13 36.80
C ALA A 173 2.03 -4.41 38.12
N ALA A 174 2.92 -3.41 38.10
CA ALA A 174 3.24 -2.63 39.30
C ALA A 174 2.01 -1.91 39.88
N ASN A 175 1.11 -1.42 39.02
CA ASN A 175 -0.15 -0.82 39.44
C ASN A 175 -1.09 -1.84 40.12
N HIS A 176 -1.10 -3.09 39.68
CA HIS A 176 -1.91 -4.15 40.31
C HIS A 176 -1.46 -4.46 41.75
N ASP A 177 -0.16 -4.35 42.04
CA ASP A 177 0.40 -4.72 43.34
C ASP A 177 0.55 -3.54 44.32
N ASN A 178 0.41 -2.29 43.84
CA ASN A 178 0.54 -1.09 44.67
C ASN A 178 -0.77 -0.73 45.41
N GLU A 179 -0.67 -0.23 46.64
CA GLU A 179 -1.81 0.33 47.38
C GLU A 179 -2.31 1.64 46.75
N ASN A 180 -1.38 2.46 46.23
CA ASN A 180 -1.69 3.70 45.52
C ASN A 180 -1.88 3.41 44.02
N LYS A 181 -3.12 3.11 43.64
CA LYS A 181 -3.49 2.86 42.24
C LYS A 181 -3.33 4.10 41.37
N LEU A 182 -2.91 3.89 40.13
CA LEU A 182 -2.93 4.90 39.07
C LEU A 182 -4.36 5.39 38.81
N PRO A 183 -4.54 6.67 38.43
CA PRO A 183 -5.86 7.18 38.07
C PRO A 183 -6.51 6.36 36.94
N PRO A 184 -7.84 6.14 36.97
CA PRO A 184 -8.54 5.35 35.95
C PRO A 184 -8.29 5.82 34.51
N ALA A 185 -8.15 7.12 34.29
CA ALA A 185 -7.85 7.69 32.97
C ALA A 185 -6.47 7.26 32.44
N VAL A 186 -5.46 7.16 33.32
CA VAL A 186 -4.12 6.69 32.94
C VAL A 186 -4.16 5.22 32.58
N ILE A 187 -4.89 4.39 33.35
CA ILE A 187 -5.07 2.97 33.07
C ILE A 187 -5.75 2.78 31.70
N LYS A 188 -6.81 3.55 31.43
CA LYS A 188 -7.50 3.52 30.13
C LYS A 188 -6.54 3.85 28.98
N ASN A 189 -5.71 4.88 29.12
CA ASN A 189 -4.72 5.25 28.09
C ASN A 189 -3.69 4.14 27.88
N ILE A 190 -3.19 3.51 28.94
CA ILE A 190 -2.28 2.35 28.84
C ILE A 190 -2.94 1.22 28.03
N THR A 191 -4.19 0.87 28.35
CA THR A 191 -4.95 -0.16 27.63
C THR A 191 -5.11 0.21 26.15
N SER A 192 -5.47 1.45 25.82
CA SER A 192 -5.55 1.90 24.42
C SER A 192 -4.23 1.73 23.66
N TYR A 193 -3.08 2.03 24.27
CA TYR A 193 -1.78 1.78 23.64
C TYR A 193 -1.47 0.28 23.48
N GLN A 194 -1.81 -0.54 24.48
CA GLN A 194 -1.64 -1.99 24.40
C GLN A 194 -2.49 -2.59 23.26
N ASP A 195 -3.76 -2.18 23.14
CA ASP A 195 -4.67 -2.60 22.07
C ASP A 195 -4.15 -2.17 20.69
N ALA A 196 -3.61 -0.96 20.57
CA ALA A 196 -3.00 -0.47 19.32
C ALA A 196 -1.73 -1.26 18.95
N ILE A 197 -0.91 -1.63 19.95
CA ILE A 197 0.29 -2.48 19.75
C ILE A 197 -0.14 -3.89 19.30
N GLU A 198 -1.19 -4.44 19.91
CA GLU A 198 -1.76 -5.73 19.50
C GLU A 198 -2.27 -5.67 18.06
N LEU A 199 -3.01 -4.62 17.70
CA LEU A 199 -3.50 -4.38 16.33
C LEU A 199 -2.35 -4.33 15.31
N ARG A 200 -1.25 -3.61 15.61
CA ARG A 200 -0.05 -3.54 14.74
C ARG A 200 0.59 -4.91 14.52
N ASN A 201 0.54 -5.77 15.54
CA ASN A 201 1.17 -7.08 15.55
C ASN A 201 0.23 -8.20 15.10
N ALA A 202 -1.08 -7.97 14.98
CA ALA A 202 -2.07 -8.97 14.60
C ALA A 202 -1.85 -9.49 13.17
N TRP A 203 -2.49 -10.62 12.87
CA TRP A 203 -2.70 -10.99 11.47
C TRP A 203 -3.66 -10.00 10.86
N ARG A 204 -3.26 -9.39 9.75
CA ARG A 204 -4.06 -8.37 9.06
C ARG A 204 -4.28 -8.76 7.62
N GLY A 205 -5.46 -8.53 7.11
CA GLY A 205 -5.76 -8.88 5.74
C GLY A 205 -7.11 -8.38 5.29
N SER A 206 -7.43 -8.77 4.07
CA SER A 206 -8.75 -8.59 3.50
C SER A 206 -9.11 -9.79 2.66
N PHE A 207 -10.39 -10.02 2.48
CA PHE A 207 -10.88 -10.84 1.39
C PHE A 207 -12.06 -10.15 0.74
N ALA A 208 -12.16 -10.26 -0.58
CA ALA A 208 -13.29 -9.78 -1.35
C ALA A 208 -13.68 -10.80 -2.39
N VAL A 209 -14.98 -10.96 -2.61
CA VAL A 209 -15.54 -11.80 -3.66
C VAL A 209 -16.80 -11.16 -4.23
N GLY A 210 -17.03 -11.34 -5.52
CA GLY A 210 -18.29 -10.94 -6.11
C GLY A 210 -18.33 -11.07 -7.62
N TYR A 211 -19.24 -10.34 -8.23
CA TYR A 211 -19.55 -10.43 -9.66
C TYR A 211 -18.59 -9.58 -10.49
N ILE A 212 -18.27 -10.05 -11.69
CA ILE A 212 -17.59 -9.27 -12.74
C ILE A 212 -18.31 -9.42 -14.08
N PHE A 213 -18.48 -8.31 -14.79
CA PHE A 213 -18.75 -8.26 -16.23
C PHE A 213 -17.50 -7.72 -16.93
N ASN A 214 -17.07 -8.37 -18.02
CA ASN A 214 -15.98 -7.92 -18.89
C ASN A 214 -16.42 -8.06 -20.35
N ASP A 215 -16.34 -6.99 -21.14
CA ASP A 215 -16.78 -7.00 -22.54
C ASP A 215 -15.74 -7.51 -23.55
N ASN A 216 -14.51 -7.78 -23.12
CA ASN A 216 -13.43 -8.24 -23.99
C ASN A 216 -12.36 -9.00 -23.17
N THR A 217 -12.72 -10.21 -22.72
CA THR A 217 -11.84 -11.06 -21.90
C THR A 217 -10.58 -11.53 -22.63
N ASN A 218 -10.72 -11.85 -23.92
CA ASN A 218 -9.62 -12.31 -24.78
C ASN A 218 -8.74 -11.19 -25.32
N MET A 219 -8.97 -9.93 -24.92
CA MET A 219 -8.21 -8.75 -25.36
C MET A 219 -8.13 -8.63 -26.89
N SER A 220 -9.22 -8.96 -27.58
CA SER A 220 -9.29 -8.93 -29.03
C SER A 220 -9.32 -7.49 -29.59
N PRO A 221 -8.73 -7.25 -30.77
CA PRO A 221 -8.91 -6.01 -31.52
C PRO A 221 -10.34 -5.79 -32.03
N ASN A 222 -11.16 -6.85 -32.05
CA ASN A 222 -12.56 -6.83 -32.48
C ASN A 222 -12.75 -6.21 -33.87
N LYS A 223 -11.93 -6.65 -34.83
CA LYS A 223 -11.91 -6.14 -36.21
C LYS A 223 -12.51 -7.15 -37.18
N PRO A 224 -13.14 -6.66 -38.27
CA PRO A 224 -13.59 -7.55 -39.34
C PRO A 224 -12.38 -8.26 -39.99
N PRO A 225 -12.61 -9.41 -40.64
CA PRO A 225 -11.59 -10.08 -41.44
C PRO A 225 -10.98 -9.12 -42.48
N VAL A 226 -9.67 -9.24 -42.69
CA VAL A 226 -8.95 -8.43 -43.68
C VAL A 226 -8.35 -9.34 -44.73
N CYS A 227 -8.71 -9.10 -46.01
CA CYS A 227 -8.13 -9.83 -47.12
C CYS A 227 -6.62 -9.61 -47.21
N GLN A 228 -5.86 -10.70 -47.19
CA GLN A 228 -4.40 -10.69 -47.32
C GLN A 228 -3.96 -10.96 -48.75
N LYS A 229 -4.79 -11.66 -49.54
CA LYS A 229 -4.48 -12.01 -50.93
C LYS A 229 -5.72 -11.97 -51.80
N TYR A 230 -5.63 -11.24 -52.91
CA TYR A 230 -6.67 -11.13 -53.92
C TYR A 230 -6.36 -12.02 -55.13
N ALA A 231 -7.42 -12.54 -55.75
CA ALA A 231 -7.39 -13.17 -57.07
C ALA A 231 -7.30 -12.12 -58.18
N GLU A 232 -6.95 -12.54 -59.39
CA GLU A 232 -6.92 -11.66 -60.57
C GLU A 232 -8.30 -11.04 -60.87
N ASN A 233 -9.39 -11.73 -60.53
CA ASN A 233 -10.76 -11.22 -60.67
C ASN A 233 -11.21 -10.31 -59.49
N GLY A 234 -10.30 -9.98 -58.56
CA GLY A 234 -10.57 -9.12 -57.41
C GLY A 234 -11.24 -9.81 -56.21
N SER A 235 -11.53 -11.12 -56.26
CA SER A 235 -12.07 -11.83 -55.10
C SER A 235 -10.99 -12.11 -54.05
N CYS A 236 -11.36 -12.16 -52.76
CA CYS A 236 -10.41 -12.54 -51.72
C CYS A 236 -10.15 -14.06 -51.75
N ILE A 237 -8.87 -14.45 -51.76
CA ILE A 237 -8.43 -15.84 -51.71
C ILE A 237 -8.02 -16.24 -50.29
N ALA A 238 -7.49 -15.30 -49.50
CA ALA A 238 -7.06 -15.56 -48.14
C ALA A 238 -7.36 -14.35 -47.25
N GLU A 239 -8.10 -14.59 -46.18
CA GLU A 239 -8.44 -13.58 -45.17
C GLU A 239 -7.67 -13.86 -43.88
N ARG A 240 -7.28 -12.78 -43.20
CA ARG A 240 -6.86 -12.85 -41.81
C ARG A 240 -8.06 -12.54 -40.93
N GLU A 241 -8.57 -13.56 -40.27
CA GLU A 241 -9.63 -13.47 -39.27
C GLU A 241 -9.03 -13.68 -37.88
N LEU A 242 -9.48 -12.86 -36.92
CA LEU A 242 -9.15 -13.01 -35.50
C LEU A 242 -10.44 -13.20 -34.70
N PRO A 243 -10.37 -13.89 -33.55
CA PRO A 243 -11.53 -14.01 -32.68
C PRO A 243 -12.07 -12.63 -32.32
N LEU A 244 -13.39 -12.43 -32.42
CA LEU A 244 -14.04 -11.20 -31.95
C LEU A 244 -13.90 -11.06 -30.42
N ALA A 245 -14.19 -9.86 -29.90
CA ALA A 245 -14.19 -9.62 -28.47
C ALA A 245 -15.20 -10.52 -27.76
N LYS A 246 -14.73 -11.27 -26.76
CA LYS A 246 -15.57 -12.14 -25.94
C LYS A 246 -16.10 -11.36 -24.73
N LYS A 247 -17.42 -11.25 -24.65
CA LYS A 247 -18.11 -10.71 -23.48
C LYS A 247 -18.38 -11.84 -22.51
N ALA A 248 -18.01 -11.67 -21.24
CA ALA A 248 -18.23 -12.68 -20.24
C ALA A 248 -18.60 -12.09 -18.87
N ASN A 249 -19.29 -12.92 -18.09
CA ASN A 249 -19.64 -12.65 -16.71
C ASN A 249 -19.00 -13.72 -15.83
N GLY A 250 -18.68 -13.37 -14.61
CA GLY A 250 -17.91 -14.24 -13.76
C GLY A 250 -17.89 -13.85 -12.29
N ILE A 251 -16.95 -14.48 -11.59
CA ILE A 251 -16.60 -14.19 -10.21
C ILE A 251 -15.24 -13.52 -10.19
N SER A 252 -15.11 -12.39 -9.53
CA SER A 252 -13.83 -11.79 -9.18
C SER A 252 -13.59 -11.95 -7.69
N TYR A 253 -12.36 -12.25 -7.32
CA TYR A 253 -11.95 -12.44 -5.94
C TYR A 253 -10.56 -11.88 -5.70
N ASP A 254 -10.31 -11.47 -4.46
CA ASP A 254 -9.00 -11.14 -3.97
C ASP A 254 -8.90 -11.43 -2.47
N ALA A 255 -7.70 -11.77 -2.02
CA ALA A 255 -7.41 -11.93 -0.61
C ALA A 255 -5.98 -11.48 -0.32
N THR A 256 -5.78 -10.86 0.82
CA THR A 256 -4.49 -10.40 1.32
C THR A 256 -4.27 -10.90 2.75
N LEU A 257 -3.02 -11.15 3.09
CA LEU A 257 -2.63 -11.57 4.43
C LEU A 257 -1.26 -11.00 4.77
N ARG A 258 -1.13 -10.39 5.94
CA ARG A 258 0.08 -9.77 6.44
C ARG A 258 0.28 -10.10 7.90
N LYS A 259 1.53 -10.33 8.28
CA LYS A 259 1.98 -10.40 9.67
C LYS A 259 3.32 -9.69 9.78
N ILE A 260 3.52 -8.97 10.88
CA ILE A 260 4.86 -8.55 11.30
C ILE A 260 5.17 -9.22 12.63
N TYR A 261 6.34 -9.85 12.68
CA TYR A 261 6.96 -10.28 13.92
C TYR A 261 8.01 -9.25 14.33
N GLN A 262 7.73 -8.49 15.39
CA GLN A 262 8.63 -7.45 15.90
C GLN A 262 9.83 -8.09 16.61
N LEU A 263 11.02 -7.64 16.26
CA LEU A 263 12.26 -7.95 16.95
C LEU A 263 12.50 -6.86 18.01
N SER A 264 13.72 -6.35 18.13
CA SER A 264 14.02 -5.21 19.00
C SER A 264 14.12 -3.92 18.20
N GLY A 265 13.78 -2.81 18.84
CA GLY A 265 13.81 -1.48 18.27
C GLY A 265 12.86 -1.36 17.10
N HIS A 266 13.40 -0.92 15.97
CA HIS A 266 12.64 -0.69 14.74
C HIS A 266 12.58 -1.93 13.84
N HIS A 267 13.17 -3.05 14.24
CA HIS A 267 13.44 -4.18 13.36
C HIS A 267 12.35 -5.25 13.49
N GLY A 268 12.00 -5.89 12.38
CA GLY A 268 11.00 -6.95 12.34
C GLY A 268 11.15 -7.88 11.13
N ILE A 269 10.35 -8.94 11.13
CA ILE A 269 10.19 -9.86 9.99
C ILE A 269 8.75 -9.70 9.50
N SER A 270 8.59 -9.37 8.22
CA SER A 270 7.28 -9.22 7.59
C SER A 270 6.98 -10.40 6.67
N LEU A 271 5.83 -11.01 6.89
CA LEU A 271 5.17 -11.94 5.98
C LEU A 271 4.03 -11.19 5.28
N ARG A 272 3.98 -11.29 3.95
CA ARG A 272 2.92 -10.76 3.11
C ARG A 272 2.54 -11.79 2.05
N SER A 273 1.25 -12.02 1.87
CA SER A 273 0.72 -12.89 0.83
C SER A 273 -0.51 -12.26 0.23
N MET A 274 -0.70 -12.42 -1.07
CA MET A 274 -1.94 -12.05 -1.73
C MET A 274 -2.31 -13.05 -2.81
N THR A 275 -3.59 -13.14 -3.11
CA THR A 275 -4.08 -13.77 -4.33
C THR A 275 -5.21 -12.93 -4.90
N TYR A 276 -5.29 -12.83 -6.21
CA TYR A 276 -6.40 -12.15 -6.88
C TYR A 276 -6.61 -12.75 -8.26
N GLY A 277 -7.87 -12.79 -8.68
CA GLY A 277 -8.24 -13.42 -9.93
C GLY A 277 -9.67 -13.18 -10.36
N GLU A 278 -9.94 -13.65 -11.56
CA GLU A 278 -11.23 -13.55 -12.24
C GLU A 278 -11.52 -14.91 -12.88
N SER A 279 -12.74 -15.40 -12.69
CA SER A 279 -13.22 -16.67 -13.24
C SER A 279 -14.52 -16.44 -14.00
N TYR A 280 -14.51 -16.71 -15.30
CA TYR A 280 -15.60 -16.44 -16.22
C TYR A 280 -16.43 -17.67 -16.52
N ARG A 281 -17.76 -17.52 -16.48
CA ARG A 281 -18.71 -18.59 -16.80
C ARG A 281 -18.67 -18.87 -18.30
N HIS A 282 -18.61 -20.15 -18.68
CA HIS A 282 -18.53 -20.60 -20.09
C HIS A 282 -17.31 -20.10 -20.89
N HIS A 283 -16.33 -19.49 -20.23
CA HIS A 283 -15.09 -18.96 -20.81
C HIS A 283 -13.90 -19.26 -19.90
N SER A 284 -13.79 -20.51 -19.45
CA SER A 284 -12.79 -20.89 -18.46
C SER A 284 -11.36 -20.74 -18.97
N GLU A 285 -11.14 -20.72 -20.28
CA GLU A 285 -9.84 -20.44 -20.91
C GLU A 285 -9.31 -19.04 -20.61
N GLU A 286 -10.19 -18.10 -20.28
CA GLU A 286 -9.86 -16.71 -19.95
C GLU A 286 -9.75 -16.45 -18.45
N ASN A 287 -9.94 -17.49 -17.61
CA ASN A 287 -9.76 -17.36 -16.16
C ASN A 287 -8.31 -16.97 -15.86
N GLU A 288 -8.08 -16.08 -14.90
CA GLU A 288 -6.74 -15.71 -14.48
C GLU A 288 -6.67 -15.63 -12.96
N ASN A 289 -5.58 -16.13 -12.39
CA ASN A 289 -5.26 -15.97 -10.98
C ASN A 289 -3.77 -15.69 -10.80
N THR A 290 -3.45 -14.68 -10.01
CA THR A 290 -2.09 -14.39 -9.55
C THR A 290 -2.04 -14.56 -8.04
N THR A 291 -1.06 -15.32 -7.57
CA THR A 291 -0.75 -15.48 -6.15
C THR A 291 0.69 -15.08 -5.92
N SER A 292 0.96 -14.25 -4.91
CA SER A 292 2.33 -13.90 -4.51
C SER A 292 2.51 -14.00 -3.02
N ALA A 293 3.72 -14.36 -2.61
CA ALA A 293 4.14 -14.42 -1.22
C ALA A 293 5.52 -13.79 -1.05
N TYR A 294 5.70 -13.12 0.07
CA TYR A 294 6.86 -12.34 0.43
C TYR A 294 7.16 -12.58 1.90
N LEU A 295 8.42 -12.88 2.21
CA LEU A 295 8.91 -13.04 3.58
C LEU A 295 10.25 -12.31 3.68
N GLY A 296 10.31 -11.23 4.45
CA GLY A 296 11.53 -10.43 4.50
C GLY A 296 11.68 -9.56 5.73
N TYR A 297 12.82 -8.89 5.80
CA TYR A 297 13.13 -7.93 6.85
C TYR A 297 12.24 -6.69 6.71
N ASN A 298 11.84 -6.12 7.85
CA ASN A 298 11.15 -4.86 7.95
C ASN A 298 11.86 -3.94 8.95
N TYR A 299 11.96 -2.66 8.62
CA TYR A 299 12.38 -1.60 9.51
C TYR A 299 11.26 -0.55 9.57
N LYS A 300 10.76 -0.26 10.76
CA LYS A 300 9.67 0.70 10.94
C LYS A 300 9.99 1.70 12.05
N ALA A 301 9.94 2.98 11.70
CA ALA A 301 10.09 4.14 12.58
C ALA A 301 8.98 5.16 12.26
N GLN A 302 8.89 6.25 13.04
CA GLN A 302 7.82 7.25 12.89
C GLN A 302 7.62 7.74 11.43
N LYS A 303 8.72 7.98 10.71
CA LYS A 303 8.71 8.51 9.34
C LYS A 303 9.22 7.56 8.27
N ASN A 304 9.66 6.35 8.63
CA ASN A 304 10.31 5.43 7.70
C ASN A 304 9.70 4.03 7.84
N ASP A 305 9.30 3.45 6.72
CA ASP A 305 8.90 2.03 6.62
C ASP A 305 9.70 1.42 5.47
N PHE A 306 10.58 0.48 5.78
CA PHE A 306 11.44 -0.20 4.81
C PHE A 306 11.22 -1.69 4.89
N LEU A 307 11.22 -2.35 3.75
CA LEU A 307 10.95 -3.77 3.65
C LEU A 307 11.77 -4.37 2.50
N ILE A 308 12.51 -5.45 2.75
CA ILE A 308 13.30 -6.16 1.73
C ILE A 308 13.34 -7.67 1.97
N GLY A 309 13.16 -8.44 0.90
CA GLY A 309 13.16 -9.89 1.01
C GLY A 309 12.81 -10.62 -0.28
N PRO A 310 12.92 -11.96 -0.27
CA PRO A 310 12.49 -12.79 -1.38
C PRO A 310 10.99 -12.66 -1.66
N ILE A 311 10.65 -12.70 -2.95
CA ILE A 311 9.28 -12.79 -3.44
C ILE A 311 9.15 -14.02 -4.34
N ILE A 312 8.04 -14.73 -4.20
CA ILE A 312 7.59 -15.77 -5.12
C ILE A 312 6.22 -15.38 -5.68
N GLU A 313 5.99 -15.66 -6.95
CA GLU A 313 4.72 -15.38 -7.62
C GLU A 313 4.36 -16.52 -8.56
N PHE A 314 3.08 -16.85 -8.60
CA PHE A 314 2.51 -17.83 -9.51
C PHE A 314 1.36 -17.20 -10.25
N ASN A 315 1.33 -17.38 -11.56
CA ASN A 315 0.22 -16.95 -12.40
C ASN A 315 -0.33 -18.17 -13.14
N HIS A 316 -1.66 -18.27 -13.14
CA HIS A 316 -2.43 -19.30 -13.80
C HIS A 316 -3.38 -18.65 -14.77
N VAL A 317 -3.48 -19.20 -15.99
CA VAL A 317 -4.51 -18.82 -16.96
C VAL A 317 -5.22 -20.06 -17.48
N GLY A 318 -6.53 -19.97 -17.51
CA GLY A 318 -7.43 -21.10 -17.62
C GLY A 318 -7.13 -22.20 -16.62
N ASN A 319 -6.91 -23.41 -17.10
CA ASN A 319 -6.57 -24.57 -16.28
C ASN A 319 -5.06 -24.86 -16.23
N HIS A 320 -4.22 -23.90 -16.62
CA HIS A 320 -2.77 -24.10 -16.75
C HIS A 320 -1.98 -23.04 -15.98
N SER A 321 -0.89 -23.48 -15.35
CA SER A 321 0.12 -22.54 -14.84
C SER A 321 0.78 -21.83 -16.03
N ARG A 322 0.76 -20.50 -16.04
CA ARG A 322 1.39 -19.69 -17.09
C ARG A 322 2.87 -19.50 -16.79
N TYR A 323 3.17 -19.01 -15.60
CA TYR A 323 4.54 -18.83 -15.12
C TYR A 323 4.63 -18.92 -13.60
N ARG A 324 5.84 -19.17 -13.13
CA ARG A 324 6.28 -18.90 -11.76
C ARG A 324 7.43 -17.90 -11.80
N THR A 325 7.52 -17.07 -10.76
CA THR A 325 8.67 -16.19 -10.57
C THR A 325 9.26 -16.36 -9.18
N THR A 326 10.57 -16.14 -9.11
CA THR A 326 11.31 -15.99 -7.86
C THR A 326 12.16 -14.75 -7.97
N GLY A 327 12.26 -13.97 -6.91
CA GLY A 327 12.89 -12.67 -6.98
C GLY A 327 13.17 -12.06 -5.63
N VAL A 328 13.55 -10.79 -5.67
CA VAL A 328 13.69 -9.92 -4.50
C VAL A 328 12.79 -8.71 -4.70
N LYS A 329 12.11 -8.33 -3.62
CA LYS A 329 11.30 -7.12 -3.54
C LYS A 329 11.83 -6.22 -2.44
N THR A 330 11.89 -4.93 -2.74
CA THR A 330 12.23 -3.86 -1.81
C THR A 330 11.16 -2.78 -1.86
N GLU A 331 10.73 -2.31 -0.70
CA GLU A 331 9.81 -1.17 -0.56
C GLU A 331 10.39 -0.20 0.48
N TRP A 332 10.29 1.09 0.21
CA TRP A 332 10.65 2.15 1.15
C TRP A 332 9.63 3.28 1.09
N MET A 333 8.98 3.53 2.22
CA MET A 333 8.09 4.67 2.42
C MET A 333 8.73 5.66 3.40
N ASN A 334 8.70 6.93 3.04
CA ASN A 334 9.12 8.03 3.91
C ASN A 334 8.04 9.11 4.01
N ILE A 335 7.77 9.57 5.24
CA ILE A 335 6.94 10.74 5.51
C ILE A 335 7.84 11.97 5.48
N LEU A 336 7.81 12.70 4.36
CA LEU A 336 8.65 13.87 4.10
C LEU A 336 8.18 15.09 4.91
N SER A 337 6.86 15.25 5.06
CA SER A 337 6.24 16.31 5.87
C SER A 337 4.90 15.83 6.42
N LYS A 338 4.19 16.65 7.21
CA LYS A 338 2.88 16.30 7.80
C LYS A 338 1.86 15.82 6.75
N ASN A 339 1.96 16.30 5.51
CA ASN A 339 0.99 16.04 4.46
C ASN A 339 1.61 15.41 3.21
N LEU A 340 2.89 15.00 3.24
CA LEU A 340 3.60 14.49 2.07
C LEU A 340 4.35 13.20 2.40
N ALA A 341 4.08 12.15 1.61
CA ALA A 341 4.76 10.86 1.71
C ALA A 341 5.30 10.41 0.35
N LEU A 342 6.48 9.81 0.36
CA LEU A 342 7.11 9.18 -0.81
C LEU A 342 7.18 7.67 -0.59
N ASN A 343 6.78 6.90 -1.60
CA ASN A 343 6.92 5.45 -1.63
C ASN A 343 7.76 5.05 -2.86
N LEU A 344 8.84 4.32 -2.63
CA LEU A 344 9.72 3.73 -3.65
C LEU A 344 9.62 2.21 -3.56
N GLU A 345 9.38 1.56 -4.69
CA GLU A 345 9.32 0.10 -4.79
C GLU A 345 10.29 -0.38 -5.87
N GLY A 346 11.01 -1.46 -5.60
CA GLY A 346 11.94 -2.10 -6.53
C GLY A 346 11.77 -3.61 -6.50
N GLU A 347 11.63 -4.22 -7.67
CA GLU A 347 11.50 -5.68 -7.81
C GLU A 347 12.46 -6.19 -8.87
N TYR A 348 13.09 -7.33 -8.58
CA TYR A 348 13.81 -8.13 -9.55
C TYR A 348 13.26 -9.56 -9.52
N LYS A 349 12.70 -10.02 -10.64
CA LYS A 349 12.06 -11.34 -10.76
C LYS A 349 12.68 -12.13 -11.90
N GLN A 350 12.97 -13.41 -11.65
CA GLN A 350 13.27 -14.38 -12.70
C GLN A 350 11.98 -15.12 -13.07
N PHE A 351 11.60 -15.06 -14.33
CA PHE A 351 10.43 -15.71 -14.89
C PHE A 351 10.78 -17.10 -15.42
N ARG A 352 9.94 -18.08 -15.04
CA ARG A 352 9.93 -19.43 -15.61
C ARG A 352 8.52 -19.74 -16.09
N TYR A 353 8.34 -19.72 -17.40
CA TYR A 353 7.09 -20.01 -18.07
C TYR A 353 6.88 -21.51 -18.25
N HIS A 354 5.62 -21.91 -18.36
CA HIS A 354 5.28 -23.26 -18.78
C HIS A 354 5.77 -23.53 -20.21
N LYS A 355 5.92 -24.80 -20.58
CA LYS A 355 6.64 -25.25 -21.80
C LYS A 355 6.12 -24.62 -23.10
N LEU A 356 4.82 -24.30 -23.18
CA LEU A 356 4.23 -23.63 -24.35
C LEU A 356 4.68 -22.16 -24.51
N TYR A 357 5.15 -21.53 -23.43
CA TYR A 357 5.49 -20.10 -23.37
C TYR A 357 6.94 -19.85 -22.94
N ASN A 358 7.79 -20.87 -22.90
CA ASN A 358 9.18 -20.80 -22.42
C ASN A 358 10.08 -19.85 -23.23
N HIS A 359 9.67 -19.43 -24.43
CA HIS A 359 10.31 -18.34 -25.17
C HIS A 359 10.31 -17.02 -24.38
N ASN A 360 9.39 -16.86 -23.42
CA ASN A 360 9.33 -15.71 -22.51
C ASN A 360 10.17 -15.86 -21.23
N ASP A 361 10.89 -16.98 -21.02
CA ASP A 361 11.79 -17.15 -19.87
C ASP A 361 12.84 -16.04 -19.84
N GLY A 362 13.03 -15.41 -18.69
CA GLY A 362 14.01 -14.34 -18.55
C GLY A 362 13.85 -13.56 -17.25
N ASN A 363 14.44 -12.36 -17.19
CA ASN A 363 14.45 -11.55 -15.99
C ASN A 363 13.65 -10.27 -16.20
N MET A 364 13.00 -9.80 -15.14
CA MET A 364 12.30 -8.53 -15.09
C MET A 364 12.80 -7.70 -13.93
N THR A 365 13.13 -6.44 -14.20
CA THR A 365 13.40 -5.43 -13.18
C THR A 365 12.31 -4.37 -13.26
N SER A 366 11.74 -4.02 -12.12
CA SER A 366 10.68 -3.02 -12.01
C SER A 366 11.01 -2.01 -10.93
N VAL A 367 10.78 -0.73 -11.20
CA VAL A 367 10.97 0.38 -10.27
C VAL A 367 9.75 1.30 -10.31
N TYR A 368 9.23 1.63 -9.14
CA TYR A 368 8.07 2.50 -8.96
C TYR A 368 8.38 3.59 -7.95
N ALA A 369 7.98 4.81 -8.27
CA ALA A 369 7.99 5.93 -7.33
C ALA A 369 6.59 6.53 -7.25
N THR A 370 6.04 6.68 -6.05
CA THR A 370 4.72 7.27 -5.81
C THR A 370 4.84 8.36 -4.75
N LEU A 371 4.40 9.56 -5.08
CA LEU A 371 4.28 10.69 -4.17
C LEU A 371 2.81 10.86 -3.80
N SER A 372 2.51 10.88 -2.50
CA SER A 372 1.16 11.03 -1.95
C SER A 372 1.07 12.33 -1.16
N TYR A 373 0.06 13.15 -1.45
CA TYR A 373 -0.22 14.41 -0.76
C TYR A 373 -1.61 14.40 -0.12
N TYR A 374 -1.64 14.64 1.20
CA TYR A 374 -2.86 14.71 2.00
C TYR A 374 -3.42 16.13 1.94
N LEU A 375 -4.46 16.32 1.11
CA LEU A 375 -5.16 17.60 0.98
C LEU A 375 -5.98 17.92 2.23
N THR A 376 -6.60 16.89 2.79
CA THR A 376 -7.34 16.89 4.06
C THR A 376 -7.12 15.54 4.74
N ASP A 377 -7.65 15.36 5.95
CA ASP A 377 -7.62 14.05 6.63
C ASP A 377 -8.40 12.96 5.89
N GLN A 378 -9.29 13.34 4.97
CA GLN A 378 -10.16 12.44 4.21
C GLN A 378 -9.82 12.39 2.71
N THR A 379 -8.97 13.29 2.21
CA THR A 379 -8.67 13.43 0.78
C THR A 379 -7.18 13.36 0.53
N ILE A 380 -6.77 12.37 -0.27
CA ILE A 380 -5.39 12.10 -0.64
C ILE A 380 -5.29 12.11 -2.15
N THR A 381 -4.31 12.82 -2.69
CA THR A 381 -3.91 12.73 -4.09
C THR A 381 -2.59 12.01 -4.21
N PHE A 382 -2.37 11.31 -5.30
CA PHE A 382 -1.09 10.64 -5.55
C PHE A 382 -0.70 10.73 -7.02
N THR A 383 0.60 10.76 -7.26
CA THR A 383 1.19 10.71 -8.60
C THR A 383 2.44 9.84 -8.57
N GLY A 384 2.79 9.20 -9.67
CA GLY A 384 3.93 8.29 -9.70
C GLY A 384 4.47 7.99 -11.07
N GLY A 385 5.71 7.50 -11.09
CA GLY A 385 6.42 7.05 -12.28
C GLY A 385 6.79 5.58 -12.18
N ASP A 386 6.72 4.89 -13.31
CA ASP A 386 6.91 3.46 -13.43
C ASP A 386 7.99 3.17 -14.49
N TRP A 387 8.92 2.26 -14.18
CA TRP A 387 9.86 1.73 -15.15
C TRP A 387 9.98 0.22 -15.02
N VAL A 388 9.88 -0.48 -16.14
CA VAL A 388 10.05 -1.93 -16.21
C VAL A 388 10.99 -2.26 -17.37
N ASN A 389 11.89 -3.20 -17.13
CA ASN A 389 12.72 -3.81 -18.15
C ASN A 389 12.60 -5.33 -18.06
N LYS A 390 12.11 -5.97 -19.12
CA LYS A 390 11.97 -7.41 -19.23
C LYS A 390 12.87 -7.95 -20.33
N THR A 391 13.54 -9.04 -20.01
CA THR A 391 14.29 -9.88 -20.93
C THR A 391 13.61 -11.24 -21.08
N SER A 392 13.85 -11.88 -22.20
CA SER A 392 13.27 -13.14 -22.62
C SER A 392 14.27 -13.92 -23.48
N VAL A 393 13.94 -15.16 -23.85
CA VAL A 393 14.76 -15.97 -24.76
C VAL A 393 14.72 -15.37 -26.17
N GLU A 394 13.52 -15.00 -26.63
CA GLU A 394 13.32 -14.37 -27.92
C GLU A 394 13.46 -12.85 -27.83
N LYS A 395 14.43 -12.27 -28.54
CA LYS A 395 14.70 -10.82 -28.46
C LYS A 395 13.53 -9.93 -28.90
N ALA A 396 12.62 -10.46 -29.71
CA ALA A 396 11.39 -9.79 -30.08
C ALA A 396 10.41 -9.62 -28.90
N ASP A 397 10.52 -10.42 -27.85
CA ASP A 397 9.66 -10.39 -26.65
C ASP A 397 10.28 -9.64 -25.46
N ASP A 398 11.56 -9.25 -25.56
CA ASP A 398 12.19 -8.29 -24.64
C ASP A 398 11.39 -6.98 -24.71
N TYR A 399 11.23 -6.27 -23.60
CA TYR A 399 10.63 -4.94 -23.64
C TYR A 399 11.08 -4.03 -22.52
N GLN A 400 10.99 -2.74 -22.81
CA GLN A 400 11.03 -1.67 -21.82
C GLN A 400 9.68 -0.98 -21.74
N GLN A 401 9.23 -0.71 -20.53
CA GLN A 401 7.99 0.01 -20.27
C GLN A 401 8.28 1.22 -19.39
N LYS A 402 7.70 2.37 -19.77
CA LYS A 402 7.67 3.58 -18.96
C LYS A 402 6.22 3.95 -18.72
N GLY A 403 5.90 4.38 -17.51
CA GLY A 403 4.54 4.76 -17.16
C GLY A 403 4.47 5.93 -16.20
N ILE A 404 3.32 6.58 -16.21
CA ILE A 404 2.92 7.56 -15.21
C ILE A 404 1.56 7.17 -14.65
N ARG A 405 1.35 7.44 -13.37
CA ARG A 405 0.10 7.18 -12.65
C ARG A 405 -0.31 8.42 -11.88
N ALA A 406 -1.61 8.68 -11.82
CA ALA A 406 -2.15 9.73 -10.96
C ALA A 406 -3.55 9.35 -10.47
N GLY A 407 -3.91 9.80 -9.28
CA GLY A 407 -5.23 9.55 -8.74
C GLY A 407 -5.57 10.35 -7.50
N ILE A 408 -6.82 10.22 -7.08
CA ILE A 408 -7.38 10.83 -5.88
C ILE A 408 -8.20 9.78 -5.13
N SER A 409 -8.09 9.80 -3.82
CA SER A 409 -8.89 9.02 -2.88
C SER A 409 -9.56 9.99 -1.92
N THR A 410 -10.88 9.93 -1.79
CA THR A 410 -11.63 10.83 -0.92
C THR A 410 -12.83 10.14 -0.30
N GLN A 411 -13.28 10.63 0.86
CA GLN A 411 -14.64 10.39 1.32
C GLN A 411 -15.58 11.34 0.58
N LEU A 412 -16.54 10.80 -0.20
CA LEU A 412 -17.53 11.62 -0.93
C LEU A 412 -18.69 12.04 -0.03
N TYR A 413 -19.13 11.09 0.79
CA TYR A 413 -20.16 11.26 1.81
C TYR A 413 -19.77 10.40 3.02
N PRO A 414 -20.26 10.70 4.24
CA PRO A 414 -19.98 9.89 5.41
C PRO A 414 -20.28 8.40 5.17
N GLY A 415 -19.23 7.57 5.18
CA GLY A 415 -19.30 6.14 4.92
C GLY A 415 -19.38 5.71 3.44
N ILE A 416 -19.05 6.62 2.51
CA ILE A 416 -18.85 6.33 1.08
C ILE A 416 -17.49 6.90 0.65
N ASN A 417 -16.56 6.00 0.37
CA ASN A 417 -15.21 6.32 -0.06
C ASN A 417 -15.08 6.09 -1.56
N ALA A 418 -14.40 7.00 -2.25
CA ALA A 418 -14.14 6.92 -3.67
C ALA A 418 -12.64 6.98 -3.96
N VAL A 419 -12.20 6.18 -4.93
CA VAL A 419 -10.86 6.26 -5.51
C VAL A 419 -11.01 6.34 -7.02
N VAL A 420 -10.40 7.34 -7.62
CA VAL A 420 -10.31 7.47 -9.08
C VAL A 420 -8.85 7.61 -9.45
N PHE A 421 -8.38 6.80 -10.38
CA PHE A 421 -7.00 6.89 -10.86
C PHE A 421 -6.86 6.53 -12.34
N THR A 422 -5.76 6.99 -12.91
CA THR A 422 -5.36 6.67 -14.28
C THR A 422 -3.90 6.22 -14.31
N ALA A 423 -3.59 5.33 -15.25
CA ALA A 423 -2.23 4.93 -15.58
C ALA A 423 -2.03 5.01 -17.10
N LEU A 424 -0.97 5.67 -17.53
CA LEU A 424 -0.58 5.79 -18.93
C LEU A 424 0.79 5.14 -19.10
N ARG A 425 0.92 4.18 -20.01
CA ARG A 425 2.14 3.38 -20.19
C ARG A 425 2.50 3.27 -21.65
N GLN A 426 3.80 3.31 -21.93
CA GLN A 426 4.35 2.98 -23.23
C GLN A 426 5.29 1.79 -23.09
N ARG A 427 5.09 0.76 -23.91
CA ARG A 427 5.93 -0.43 -23.98
C ARG A 427 6.59 -0.50 -25.35
N GLN A 428 7.92 -0.61 -25.37
CA GLN A 428 8.73 -0.74 -26.56
C GLN A 428 9.42 -2.11 -26.55
N PHE A 429 9.17 -2.93 -27.57
CA PHE A 429 9.77 -4.26 -27.67
C PHE A 429 11.19 -4.21 -28.22
N GLY A 430 11.99 -5.22 -27.89
CA GLY A 430 13.44 -5.26 -28.04
C GLY A 430 13.90 -5.33 -29.49
N ASP A 431 13.21 -6.14 -30.30
CA ASP A 431 13.63 -6.44 -31.67
C ASP A 431 12.46 -6.52 -32.67
N TYR A 432 12.80 -6.63 -33.95
CA TYR A 432 11.85 -6.84 -35.03
C TYR A 432 11.31 -8.27 -35.01
N SER A 433 9.99 -8.41 -35.01
CA SER A 433 9.34 -9.71 -35.15
C SER A 433 8.95 -9.94 -36.61
N MET A 434 9.55 -10.95 -37.25
CA MET A 434 9.19 -11.37 -38.62
C MET A 434 7.68 -11.70 -38.75
N PRO A 435 7.07 -12.51 -37.86
CA PRO A 435 5.63 -12.79 -37.90
C PRO A 435 4.75 -11.55 -37.81
N LEU A 436 5.16 -10.53 -37.05
CA LEU A 436 4.40 -9.29 -36.90
C LEU A 436 4.76 -8.24 -37.97
N SER A 437 5.83 -8.48 -38.72
CA SER A 437 6.46 -7.55 -39.64
C SER A 437 6.73 -6.17 -39.02
N ALA A 438 7.00 -6.12 -37.73
CA ALA A 438 7.18 -4.89 -36.97
C ALA A 438 8.01 -5.12 -35.71
N ARG A 439 8.72 -4.06 -35.29
CA ARG A 439 9.16 -3.90 -33.91
C ARG A 439 8.01 -3.30 -33.12
N ARG A 440 7.38 -4.10 -32.25
CA ARG A 440 6.13 -3.73 -31.60
C ARG A 440 6.32 -2.56 -30.62
N LYS A 441 5.34 -1.67 -30.61
CA LYS A 441 5.19 -0.56 -29.66
C LYS A 441 3.73 -0.44 -29.26
N ASP A 442 3.51 -0.38 -27.96
CA ASP A 442 2.18 -0.30 -27.36
C ASP A 442 2.06 0.94 -26.49
N ASN A 443 0.87 1.57 -26.51
CA ASN A 443 0.50 2.63 -25.60
C ASN A 443 -0.78 2.22 -24.86
N GLU A 444 -0.66 1.91 -23.58
CA GLU A 444 -1.75 1.49 -22.71
C GLU A 444 -2.29 2.68 -21.92
N GLN A 445 -3.61 2.75 -21.79
CA GLN A 445 -4.34 3.68 -20.93
C GLN A 445 -5.25 2.85 -20.02
N LEU A 446 -5.18 3.14 -18.72
CA LEU A 446 -6.04 2.56 -17.70
C LEU A 446 -6.76 3.69 -16.98
N TYR A 447 -8.07 3.53 -16.80
CA TYR A 447 -8.90 4.41 -15.99
C TYR A 447 -9.70 3.53 -15.04
N SER A 448 -9.67 3.85 -13.75
CA SER A 448 -10.38 3.09 -12.74
C SER A 448 -11.09 4.01 -11.75
N ALA A 449 -12.34 3.67 -11.46
CA ALA A 449 -13.15 4.30 -10.43
C ALA A 449 -13.65 3.22 -9.47
N ILE A 450 -13.44 3.43 -8.18
CA ILE A 450 -13.78 2.48 -7.12
C ILE A 450 -14.61 3.21 -6.08
N LEU A 451 -15.76 2.64 -5.73
CA LEU A 451 -16.64 3.12 -4.67
C LEU A 451 -16.74 2.03 -3.60
N SER A 452 -16.26 2.34 -2.39
CA SER A 452 -16.42 1.51 -1.19
C SER A 452 -17.48 2.14 -0.29
N MET A 453 -18.41 1.33 0.23
CA MET A 453 -19.55 1.84 0.98
C MET A 453 -19.69 1.16 2.35
N PRO A 454 -18.75 1.39 3.29
CA PRO A 454 -18.76 0.74 4.60
C PRO A 454 -20.03 1.03 5.42
N LYS A 455 -20.74 2.14 5.16
CA LYS A 455 -22.03 2.43 5.83
C LYS A 455 -23.17 1.51 5.41
N PHE A 456 -23.04 0.81 4.28
CA PHE A 456 -24.02 -0.16 3.79
C PHE A 456 -23.50 -1.59 3.97
N ASP A 457 -22.74 -1.85 5.04
CA ASP A 457 -22.24 -3.18 5.31
C ASP A 457 -23.39 -4.19 5.51
N VAL A 458 -23.15 -5.42 5.09
CA VAL A 458 -24.08 -6.53 5.26
C VAL A 458 -23.31 -7.68 5.91
N PHE A 459 -23.65 -8.03 7.14
CA PHE A 459 -22.93 -9.04 7.95
C PHE A 459 -21.42 -8.73 8.11
N GLY A 460 -21.05 -7.45 8.20
CA GLY A 460 -19.65 -7.03 8.29
C GLY A 460 -18.88 -7.13 6.97
N LEU A 461 -19.58 -7.24 5.83
CA LEU A 461 -19.01 -7.17 4.49
C LEU A 461 -19.37 -5.82 3.84
N THR A 462 -18.36 -5.07 3.42
CA THR A 462 -18.49 -3.79 2.74
C THR A 462 -18.72 -3.98 1.24
N PRO A 463 -19.80 -3.42 0.67
CA PRO A 463 -19.98 -3.38 -0.78
C PRO A 463 -18.91 -2.49 -1.46
N VAL A 464 -18.29 -3.02 -2.51
CA VAL A 464 -17.30 -2.31 -3.33
C VAL A 464 -17.67 -2.44 -4.80
N ILE A 465 -17.88 -1.31 -5.47
CA ILE A 465 -18.14 -1.23 -6.91
C ILE A 465 -16.88 -0.71 -7.59
N THR A 466 -16.40 -1.41 -8.60
CA THR A 466 -15.26 -0.97 -9.42
C THR A 466 -15.66 -0.91 -10.89
N TYR A 467 -15.40 0.21 -11.54
CA TYR A 467 -15.37 0.33 -12.98
C TYR A 467 -13.93 0.47 -13.44
N ARG A 468 -13.54 -0.29 -14.46
CA ARG A 468 -12.20 -0.26 -15.05
C ARG A 468 -12.31 -0.24 -16.57
N TYR A 469 -11.70 0.76 -17.18
CA TYR A 469 -11.56 0.85 -18.63
C TYR A 469 -10.08 0.75 -19.00
N ARG A 470 -9.74 -0.18 -19.89
CA ARG A 470 -8.39 -0.34 -20.42
C ARG A 470 -8.41 -0.23 -21.93
N LYS A 471 -7.47 0.52 -22.49
CA LYS A 471 -7.25 0.65 -23.93
C LYS A 471 -5.77 0.47 -24.23
N ASN A 472 -5.44 -0.41 -25.16
CA ASN A 472 -4.10 -0.55 -25.70
C ASN A 472 -4.11 -0.18 -27.18
N ASN A 473 -3.22 0.74 -27.58
CA ASN A 473 -3.00 1.08 -28.98
C ASN A 473 -1.63 0.57 -29.38
N SER A 474 -1.57 -0.39 -30.31
CA SER A 474 -0.33 -0.98 -30.81
C SER A 474 -0.04 -0.53 -32.25
N ASN A 475 1.23 -0.44 -32.65
CA ASN A 475 1.57 -0.36 -34.08
C ASN A 475 1.30 -1.67 -34.82
N VAL A 476 1.21 -2.80 -34.11
CA VAL A 476 0.69 -4.08 -34.61
C VAL A 476 -0.81 -4.12 -34.31
N ASP A 477 -1.49 -3.13 -34.87
CA ASP A 477 -2.86 -2.76 -34.55
C ASP A 477 -3.88 -3.86 -34.90
N TRP A 478 -3.55 -4.68 -35.89
CA TRP A 478 -4.39 -5.79 -36.29
C TRP A 478 -4.45 -6.91 -35.24
N LEU A 479 -3.52 -6.98 -34.28
CA LEU A 479 -3.47 -8.06 -33.27
C LEU A 479 -3.53 -7.56 -31.82
N TYR A 480 -2.82 -6.48 -31.50
CA TYR A 480 -2.57 -6.08 -30.11
C TYR A 480 -3.25 -4.78 -29.68
N SER A 481 -3.94 -4.09 -30.59
CA SER A 481 -4.84 -3.01 -30.19
C SER A 481 -6.10 -3.61 -29.59
N TYR A 482 -6.58 -3.12 -28.44
CA TYR A 482 -7.86 -3.54 -27.87
C TYR A 482 -8.41 -2.50 -26.92
N SER A 483 -9.69 -2.59 -26.60
CA SER A 483 -10.29 -1.92 -25.45
C SER A 483 -11.19 -2.87 -24.69
N LYS A 484 -11.26 -2.72 -23.37
CA LYS A 484 -12.16 -3.48 -22.52
C LYS A 484 -12.74 -2.63 -21.39
N ASN A 485 -13.97 -2.93 -21.03
CA ASN A 485 -14.72 -2.39 -19.91
C ASN A 485 -15.01 -3.50 -18.91
N GLU A 486 -14.71 -3.24 -17.65
CA GLU A 486 -14.92 -4.17 -16.55
C GLU A 486 -15.76 -3.48 -15.48
N VAL A 487 -16.82 -4.15 -15.04
CA VAL A 487 -17.67 -3.73 -13.91
C VAL A 487 -17.64 -4.83 -12.89
N LEU A 488 -17.14 -4.52 -11.69
CA LEU A 488 -17.03 -5.45 -10.58
C LEU A 488 -17.91 -4.97 -9.43
N ILE A 489 -18.64 -5.89 -8.81
CA ILE A 489 -19.42 -5.66 -7.60
C ILE A 489 -19.00 -6.72 -6.60
N LYS A 490 -18.23 -6.34 -5.57
CA LYS A 490 -17.67 -7.23 -4.56
C LYS A 490 -18.18 -6.90 -3.17
N PHE A 491 -18.11 -7.89 -2.30
CA PHE A 491 -18.24 -7.75 -0.86
C PHE A 491 -16.87 -7.99 -0.23
N GLU A 492 -16.34 -6.99 0.46
CA GLU A 492 -15.00 -6.98 1.06
C GLU A 492 -15.09 -7.01 2.59
N LYS A 493 -14.18 -7.73 3.25
CA LYS A 493 -14.00 -7.67 4.70
C LYS A 493 -12.53 -7.61 5.05
N TYR A 494 -12.22 -6.72 5.99
CA TYR A 494 -10.91 -6.63 6.64
C TYR A 494 -10.93 -7.39 7.96
N PHE A 495 -9.77 -7.90 8.38
CA PHE A 495 -9.56 -8.52 9.68
C PHE A 495 -8.16 -8.20 10.19
#